data_AF-A0A7W3D868-F1
#
_entry.id   AF-A0A7W3D868-F1
#
_cell.length_a   1.000
_cell.length_b   1.000
_cell.length_c   1.000
_cell.angle_alpha   90.00
_cell.angle_beta   90.00
_cell.angle_gamma   90.00
#
_symmetry.space_group_name_H-M   'P 1'
#
loop_
_entity.id
_entity.type
_entity.pdbx_description
1 polymer ?
#
loop_
_entity_poly.entity_id
_entity_poly.type
_entity_poly.pdbx_seq_one_letter_code
_entity_poly.pdbx_strand_id
1 'polypeptide(L)'
;MMKKIVLLQIILLTGCCVFIKNKINFASNILPVASVGRNYHAQLKTTGLPADDMSVDGRSMLSTNGLKIISSSTGGFWHIDISGIPEKKGEFSFWVSGSTVGTQCPGSDFKEIFTVIVIDSKKEKDIPVNLIDDKKS
;
A
#
# COMPACT_ATOMS: atom_id res chain seq x y z
N MET A 1 6.76 -44.15 -31.05
CA MET A 1 6.87 -42.81 -31.67
C MET A 1 5.75 -41.84 -31.23
N MET A 2 4.53 -42.32 -30.90
CA MET A 2 3.39 -41.47 -30.47
C MET A 2 3.56 -40.78 -29.09
N LYS A 3 4.25 -41.40 -28.13
CA LYS A 3 4.44 -40.80 -26.77
C LYS A 3 5.18 -39.46 -26.77
N LYS A 4 6.10 -39.22 -27.72
CA LYS A 4 6.86 -37.96 -27.82
C LYS A 4 6.01 -36.81 -28.38
N ILE A 5 5.04 -37.12 -29.26
CA ILE A 5 4.10 -36.14 -29.82
C ILE A 5 3.07 -35.72 -28.76
N VAL A 6 2.62 -36.68 -27.92
CA VAL A 6 1.71 -36.39 -26.80
C VAL A 6 2.35 -35.47 -25.76
N LEU A 7 3.64 -35.68 -25.44
CA LEU A 7 4.36 -34.81 -24.49
C LEU A 7 4.49 -33.37 -25.01
N LEU A 8 4.72 -33.20 -26.31
CA LEU A 8 4.84 -31.90 -26.96
C LEU A 8 3.50 -31.13 -26.98
N GLN A 9 2.38 -31.84 -27.14
CA GLN A 9 1.03 -31.26 -27.11
C GLN A 9 0.65 -30.76 -25.71
N ILE A 10 1.05 -31.48 -24.65
CA ILE A 10 0.77 -31.08 -23.26
C ILE A 10 1.50 -29.77 -22.90
N ILE A 11 2.73 -29.59 -23.38
CA ILE A 11 3.52 -28.36 -23.16
C ILE A 11 2.93 -27.16 -23.92
N LEU A 12 2.38 -27.39 -25.12
CA LEU A 12 1.73 -26.34 -25.93
C LEU A 12 0.38 -25.89 -25.34
N LEU A 13 -0.38 -26.78 -24.69
CA LEU A 13 -1.69 -26.47 -24.10
C LEU A 13 -1.61 -25.81 -22.71
N THR A 14 -0.50 -25.96 -21.99
CA THR A 14 -0.35 -25.43 -20.61
C THR A 14 0.55 -24.19 -20.52
N GLY A 15 1.19 -23.80 -21.63
CA GLY A 15 2.30 -22.85 -21.62
C GLY A 15 1.94 -21.35 -21.62
N CYS A 16 0.68 -20.95 -21.84
CA CYS A 16 0.39 -19.53 -22.05
C CYS A 16 0.44 -18.71 -20.73
N CYS A 17 0.00 -19.28 -19.61
CA CYS A 17 -0.09 -18.55 -18.34
C CYS A 17 1.21 -18.49 -17.54
N VAL A 18 2.20 -19.36 -17.81
CA VAL A 18 3.47 -19.40 -17.07
C VAL A 18 4.29 -18.12 -17.25
N PHE A 19 4.08 -17.39 -18.35
CA PHE A 19 4.82 -16.16 -18.67
C PHE A 19 4.10 -14.87 -18.22
N ILE A 20 2.85 -14.95 -17.77
CA ILE A 20 2.10 -13.77 -17.31
C ILE A 20 2.37 -13.58 -15.81
N LYS A 21 3.21 -12.62 -15.47
CA LYS A 21 3.37 -12.16 -14.08
C LYS A 21 2.09 -11.43 -13.67
N ASN A 22 1.10 -12.16 -13.17
CA ASN A 22 -0.09 -11.60 -12.55
C ASN A 22 0.29 -11.00 -11.20
N LYS A 23 0.90 -9.81 -11.22
CA LYS A 23 1.34 -9.14 -10.00
C LYS A 23 0.69 -7.77 -9.89
N ILE A 24 0.00 -7.55 -8.77
CA ILE A 24 -0.32 -6.19 -8.34
C ILE A 24 0.96 -5.53 -7.83
N ASN A 25 1.16 -4.28 -8.18
CA ASN A 25 2.22 -3.46 -7.61
C ASN A 25 1.61 -2.28 -6.87
N PHE A 26 2.40 -1.68 -5.99
CA PHE A 26 2.06 -0.40 -5.36
C PHE A 26 2.92 0.69 -5.96
N ALA A 27 2.34 1.86 -6.20
CA ALA A 27 3.06 3.01 -6.75
C ALA A 27 4.21 3.47 -5.84
N SER A 28 4.07 3.26 -4.53
CA SER A 28 5.11 3.48 -3.52
C SER A 28 4.98 2.43 -2.42
N ASN A 29 6.11 1.92 -1.95
CA ASN A 29 6.23 1.13 -0.73
C ASN A 29 6.64 1.96 0.49
N ILE A 30 6.89 3.26 0.30
CA ILE A 30 7.33 4.19 1.34
C ILE A 30 6.18 5.13 1.68
N LEU A 31 5.83 5.18 2.96
CA LEU A 31 4.86 6.11 3.53
C LEU A 31 5.57 7.34 4.11
N PRO A 32 4.97 8.54 4.02
CA PRO A 32 5.49 9.73 4.68
C PRO A 32 5.65 9.52 6.19
N VAL A 33 6.65 10.18 6.78
CA VAL A 33 6.82 10.19 8.24
C VAL A 33 5.69 11.00 8.87
N ALA A 34 5.06 10.43 9.91
CA ALA A 34 4.00 11.08 10.67
C ALA A 34 4.57 11.71 11.96
N SER A 35 3.85 12.66 12.56
CA SER A 35 4.22 13.27 13.84
C SER A 35 3.10 13.14 14.86
N VAL A 36 3.45 12.83 16.11
CA VAL A 36 2.48 12.71 17.22
C VAL A 36 1.64 13.99 17.34
N GLY A 37 0.32 13.85 17.38
CA GLY A 37 -0.61 14.98 17.56
C GLY A 37 -0.80 15.88 16.34
N ARG A 38 -0.24 15.52 15.16
CA ARG A 38 -0.49 16.23 13.90
C ARG A 38 -1.36 15.39 12.96
N ASN A 39 -2.20 16.05 12.17
CA ASN A 39 -2.95 15.38 11.12
C ASN A 39 -2.01 14.68 10.15
N TYR A 40 -2.31 13.42 9.87
CA TYR A 40 -1.61 12.59 8.92
C TYR A 40 -2.59 12.13 7.83
N HIS A 41 -2.13 12.17 6.59
CA HIS A 41 -2.85 11.62 5.44
C HIS A 41 -1.84 11.04 4.45
N ALA A 42 -2.08 9.81 4.02
CA ALA A 42 -1.34 9.16 2.95
C ALA A 42 -2.26 8.19 2.22
N GLN A 43 -1.96 7.93 0.94
CA GLN A 43 -2.70 6.98 0.14
C GLN A 43 -1.74 6.04 -0.61
N LEU A 44 -2.00 4.75 -0.53
CA LEU A 44 -1.33 3.74 -1.34
C LEU A 44 -2.21 3.43 -2.55
N LYS A 45 -1.66 3.67 -3.74
CA LYS A 45 -2.32 3.36 -5.00
C LYS A 45 -1.72 2.09 -5.58
N THR A 46 -2.60 1.22 -6.08
CA THR A 46 -2.19 0.04 -6.84
C THR A 46 -1.90 0.39 -8.29
N THR A 47 -0.99 -0.37 -8.88
CA THR A 47 -0.62 -0.32 -10.31
C THR A 47 -0.52 -1.75 -10.85
N GLY A 48 -0.56 -1.90 -12.17
CA GLY A 48 -0.57 -3.22 -12.82
C GLY A 48 -1.98 -3.76 -13.00
N LEU A 49 -2.19 -5.04 -12.69
CA LEU A 49 -3.50 -5.68 -12.84
C LEU A 49 -4.50 -5.19 -11.79
N PRO A 50 -5.81 -5.10 -12.13
CA PRO A 50 -6.85 -4.80 -11.15
C PRO A 50 -6.91 -5.85 -10.04
N ALA A 51 -7.00 -5.38 -8.79
CA ALA A 51 -7.37 -6.25 -7.68
C ALA A 51 -8.86 -6.61 -7.74
N ASP A 52 -9.18 -7.86 -7.44
CA ASP A 52 -10.55 -8.33 -7.22
C ASP A 52 -11.02 -7.94 -5.81
N ASP A 53 -10.16 -8.21 -4.82
CA ASP A 53 -10.37 -7.85 -3.43
C ASP A 53 -9.11 -7.22 -2.79
N MET A 54 -9.31 -6.48 -1.70
CA MET A 54 -8.22 -5.94 -0.89
C MET A 54 -8.65 -5.72 0.55
N SER A 55 -7.77 -6.11 1.46
CA SER A 55 -7.95 -6.01 2.90
C SER A 55 -6.68 -5.49 3.58
N VAL A 56 -6.87 -4.91 4.76
CA VAL A 56 -5.84 -4.45 5.68
C VAL A 56 -5.91 -5.31 6.92
N ASP A 57 -4.86 -6.09 7.21
CA ASP A 57 -4.84 -7.12 8.26
C ASP A 57 -6.09 -8.03 8.25
N GLY A 58 -6.54 -8.40 7.05
CA GLY A 58 -7.72 -9.26 6.82
C GLY A 58 -9.06 -8.57 7.06
N ARG A 59 -9.11 -7.24 7.16
CA ARG A 59 -10.33 -6.44 7.40
C ARG A 59 -10.46 -5.34 6.34
N SER A 60 -11.65 -4.77 6.19
CA SER A 60 -11.84 -3.57 5.35
C SER A 60 -11.30 -2.29 6.00
N MET A 61 -11.15 -2.30 7.32
CA MET A 61 -10.70 -1.17 8.11
C MET A 61 -9.90 -1.63 9.33
N LEU A 62 -8.79 -0.94 9.57
CA LEU A 62 -7.95 -1.08 10.76
C LEU A 62 -7.79 0.29 11.42
N SER A 63 -8.01 0.35 12.74
CA SER A 63 -7.71 1.54 13.53
C SER A 63 -6.57 1.22 14.49
N THR A 64 -5.48 1.99 14.44
CA THR A 64 -4.31 1.80 15.29
C THR A 64 -3.61 3.13 15.55
N ASN A 65 -3.21 3.39 16.80
CA ASN A 65 -2.49 4.61 17.18
C ASN A 65 -3.13 5.93 16.71
N GLY A 66 -4.47 6.03 16.75
CA GLY A 66 -5.20 7.21 16.24
C GLY A 66 -5.22 7.36 14.71
N LEU A 67 -4.62 6.43 13.98
CA LEU A 67 -4.71 6.29 12.53
C LEU A 67 -5.82 5.30 12.15
N LYS A 68 -6.52 5.63 11.08
CA LYS A 68 -7.52 4.82 10.40
C LYS A 68 -6.97 4.44 9.03
N ILE A 69 -6.92 3.14 8.77
CA ILE A 69 -6.42 2.56 7.52
C ILE A 69 -7.60 1.83 6.87
N ILE A 70 -7.97 2.24 5.67
CA ILE A 70 -9.19 1.77 4.99
C ILE A 70 -8.80 1.26 3.60
N SER A 71 -9.25 0.05 3.24
CA SER A 71 -9.23 -0.40 1.85
C SER A 71 -10.53 -0.01 1.16
N SER A 72 -10.43 0.58 -0.03
CA SER A 72 -11.58 0.97 -0.84
C SER A 72 -11.28 0.83 -2.33
N SER A 73 -12.34 0.68 -3.12
CA SER A 73 -12.27 0.62 -4.58
C SER A 73 -13.09 1.76 -5.19
N THR A 74 -12.56 2.40 -6.22
CA THR A 74 -13.28 3.41 -7.00
C THR A 74 -13.06 3.12 -8.48
N GLY A 75 -14.14 2.87 -9.23
CA GLY A 75 -14.06 2.52 -10.65
C GLY A 75 -13.27 1.23 -10.93
N GLY A 76 -13.25 0.28 -9.98
CA GLY A 76 -12.48 -0.97 -10.09
C GLY A 76 -11.01 -0.86 -9.65
N PHE A 77 -10.53 0.34 -9.27
CA PHE A 77 -9.17 0.54 -8.78
C PHE A 77 -9.14 0.63 -7.26
N TRP A 78 -8.40 -0.30 -6.66
CA TRP A 78 -8.21 -0.36 -5.23
C TRP A 78 -7.14 0.63 -4.75
N HIS A 79 -7.42 1.25 -3.62
CA HIS A 79 -6.52 2.12 -2.90
C HIS A 79 -6.66 1.91 -1.40
N ILE A 80 -5.57 2.17 -0.67
CA ILE A 80 -5.58 2.22 0.80
C ILE A 80 -5.46 3.67 1.23
N ASP A 81 -6.42 4.18 1.98
CA ASP A 81 -6.36 5.49 2.62
C ASP A 81 -5.89 5.34 4.07
N ILE A 82 -4.92 6.15 4.48
CA ILE A 82 -4.37 6.17 5.83
C ILE A 82 -4.52 7.59 6.35
N SER A 83 -5.35 7.77 7.36
CA SER A 83 -5.67 9.10 7.88
C SER A 83 -5.91 9.12 9.37
N GLY A 84 -5.63 10.25 10.03
CA GLY A 84 -5.90 10.43 11.45
C GLY A 84 -4.83 11.26 12.16
N ILE A 85 -4.77 11.13 13.48
CA ILE A 85 -3.83 11.86 14.33
C ILE A 85 -3.05 10.83 15.16
N PRO A 86 -1.76 10.58 14.86
CA PRO A 86 -0.95 9.64 15.63
C PRO A 86 -0.86 10.01 17.11
N GLU A 87 -1.07 9.04 17.99
CA GLU A 87 -1.08 9.26 19.45
C GLU A 87 0.29 9.03 20.10
N LYS A 88 1.03 8.04 19.61
CA LYS A 88 2.31 7.59 20.17
C LYS A 88 3.37 7.50 19.09
N LYS A 89 4.62 7.80 19.47
CA LYS A 89 5.79 7.58 18.62
C LYS A 89 6.08 6.09 18.46
N GLY A 90 6.69 5.73 17.34
CA GLY A 90 7.08 4.37 17.03
C GLY A 90 6.83 4.00 15.58
N GLU A 91 7.01 2.72 15.28
CA GLU A 91 6.76 2.14 13.97
C GLU A 91 5.47 1.32 14.02
N PHE A 92 4.54 1.62 13.12
CA PHE A 92 3.23 0.97 13.05
C PHE A 92 3.11 0.27 11.71
N SER A 93 3.25 -1.05 11.73
CA SER A 93 3.18 -1.88 10.54
C SER A 93 1.82 -2.54 10.39
N PHE A 94 1.36 -2.69 9.15
CA PHE A 94 0.12 -3.37 8.79
C PHE A 94 0.30 -4.13 7.47
N TRP A 95 -0.41 -5.24 7.32
CA TRP A 95 -0.43 -6.01 6.08
C TRP A 95 -1.54 -5.52 5.16
N VAL A 96 -1.23 -5.41 3.88
CA VAL A 96 -2.21 -5.27 2.80
C VAL A 96 -2.19 -6.55 1.99
N SER A 97 -3.35 -7.19 1.85
CA SER A 97 -3.50 -8.45 1.12
C SER A 97 -4.76 -8.47 0.29
N GLY A 98 -4.74 -9.26 -0.78
CA GLY A 98 -5.88 -9.45 -1.68
C GLY A 98 -5.48 -10.34 -2.85
N SER A 99 -6.24 -10.26 -3.93
CA SER A 99 -6.05 -11.05 -5.14
C SER A 99 -6.26 -10.21 -6.39
N THR A 100 -5.65 -10.59 -7.50
CA THR A 100 -5.89 -9.99 -8.82
C THR A 100 -7.01 -10.71 -9.56
N VAL A 101 -7.80 -10.00 -10.37
CA VAL A 101 -8.82 -10.62 -11.22
C VAL A 101 -8.19 -11.62 -12.19
N GLY A 102 -8.62 -12.88 -12.12
CA GLY A 102 -8.30 -13.90 -13.11
C GLY A 102 -9.18 -13.74 -14.35
N THR A 103 -8.57 -13.65 -15.54
CA THR A 103 -9.31 -13.70 -16.81
C THR A 103 -9.04 -15.03 -17.51
N GLN A 104 -8.16 -15.02 -18.51
CA GLN A 104 -7.70 -16.23 -19.22
C GLN A 104 -6.63 -17.00 -18.45
N CYS A 105 -6.10 -16.41 -17.37
CA CYS A 105 -5.19 -17.04 -16.43
C CYS A 105 -5.71 -16.87 -15.01
N PRO A 106 -5.44 -17.82 -14.10
CA PRO A 106 -5.80 -17.69 -12.70
C PRO A 106 -5.27 -16.39 -12.10
N GLY A 107 -6.09 -15.73 -11.29
CA GLY A 107 -5.65 -14.62 -10.47
C GLY A 107 -4.50 -15.04 -9.53
N SER A 108 -3.77 -14.07 -9.00
CA SER A 108 -2.75 -14.31 -7.99
C SER A 108 -3.10 -13.56 -6.72
N ASP A 109 -2.91 -14.23 -5.59
CA ASP A 109 -2.90 -13.59 -4.29
C ASP A 109 -1.64 -12.73 -4.14
N PHE A 110 -1.76 -11.68 -3.35
CA PHE A 110 -0.65 -10.84 -2.94
C PHE A 110 -0.77 -10.47 -1.46
N LYS A 111 0.39 -10.19 -0.86
CA LYS A 111 0.50 -9.74 0.51
C LYS A 111 1.77 -8.90 0.67
N GLU A 112 1.60 -7.66 1.11
CA GLU A 112 2.69 -6.69 1.30
C GLU A 112 2.55 -6.02 2.66
N ILE A 113 3.67 -5.68 3.28
CA ILE A 113 3.72 -4.98 4.57
C ILE A 113 4.07 -3.52 4.37
N PHE A 114 3.37 -2.64 5.08
CA PHE A 114 3.62 -1.21 5.09
C PHE A 114 3.86 -0.73 6.51
N THR A 115 4.72 0.27 6.67
CA THR A 115 5.09 0.82 7.98
C THR A 115 4.95 2.33 7.98
N VAL A 116 4.19 2.86 8.94
CA VAL A 116 4.16 4.29 9.25
C VAL A 116 5.14 4.54 10.39
N ILE A 117 6.12 5.41 10.14
CA ILE A 117 7.05 5.88 11.16
C ILE A 117 6.46 7.14 11.79
N VAL A 118 6.24 7.12 13.10
CA VAL A 118 5.72 8.25 13.87
C VAL A 118 6.83 8.80 14.77
N ILE A 119 7.20 10.07 14.54
CA ILE A 119 8.16 10.80 15.37
C ILE A 119 7.47 11.73 16.36
N ASP A 120 8.20 12.15 17.39
CA ASP A 120 7.72 13.20 18.29
C ASP A 120 7.46 14.49 17.48
N SER A 121 6.32 15.15 17.73
CA SER A 121 6.10 16.48 17.18
C SER A 121 7.19 17.41 17.72
N LYS A 122 8.04 17.93 16.82
CA LYS A 122 8.88 19.07 17.18
C LYS A 122 7.95 20.15 17.73
N LYS A 123 8.14 20.51 19.00
CA LYS A 123 7.47 21.68 19.56
C LYS A 123 7.95 22.85 18.72
N GLU A 124 7.01 23.58 18.13
CA GLU A 124 7.26 24.81 17.35
C GLU A 124 7.83 25.95 18.22
N LYS A 125 8.20 25.68 19.48
CA LYS A 125 8.68 26.62 20.48
C LYS A 125 10.20 26.80 20.56
N ASP A 126 10.97 26.20 19.65
CA ASP A 126 12.42 26.40 19.56
C ASP A 126 12.85 27.14 18.27
N ILE A 127 11.97 27.94 17.67
CA ILE A 127 12.41 29.00 16.76
C ILE A 127 12.78 30.20 17.65
N PRO A 128 14.06 30.59 17.76
CA PRO A 128 14.40 31.83 18.45
C PRO A 128 13.72 32.99 17.70
N VAL A 129 12.72 33.60 18.35
CA VAL A 129 12.18 34.91 17.99
C VAL A 129 13.25 35.93 18.34
N ASN A 130 14.27 36.03 17.49
CA ASN A 130 15.20 37.15 17.46
C ASN A 130 15.73 37.21 16.03
N LEU A 131 15.15 38.14 15.26
CA LEU A 131 15.62 38.77 14.01
C LEU A 131 14.44 39.08 13.07
N ILE A 132 13.40 39.76 13.57
CA ILE A 132 12.59 40.68 12.73
C ILE A 132 12.22 41.91 13.58
N ASP A 133 13.23 42.53 14.18
CA ASP A 133 13.23 43.95 14.53
C ASP A 133 14.57 44.46 14.01
N ASP A 134 14.58 44.90 12.75
CA ASP A 134 15.47 45.92 12.19
C ASP A 134 15.38 45.91 10.65
N LYS A 135 14.35 46.58 10.14
CA LYS A 135 14.49 47.52 9.01
C LYS A 135 13.22 48.33 8.85
N LYS A 136 13.03 49.25 9.80
CA LYS A 136 12.41 50.54 9.53
C LYS A 136 13.55 51.50 9.20
N SER A 137 13.73 51.81 7.93
CA SER A 137 14.22 53.10 7.46
C SER A 137 13.78 53.33 6.03
#